data_AF-A0A6A3THT5-F1
#
_entry.id   AF-A0A6A3THT5-F1
#
_cell.length_a   1.000
_cell.length_b   1.000
_cell.length_c   1.000
_cell.angle_alpha   90.00
_cell.angle_beta   90.00
_cell.angle_gamma   90.00
#
_symmetry.space_group_name_H-M   'P 1'
#
loop_
_entity.id
_entity.type
_entity.pdbx_description
1 polymer ?
#
loop_
_entity_poly.entity_id
_entity_poly.type
_entity_poly.pdbx_seq_one_letter_code
_entity_poly.pdbx_strand_id
1 'polypeptide(L)'
;MKFGKGLLQEILQSNPEWAPFWLNYKTLKKRIKAVTRAAHHAANQRDISESELEVAFFRDLQAELKKISLFYAAEEKRCSSRYQQLRSVLKTLKKHEKIEAFEAQRLMFAFVHFYRECIRLENFAVMNYQGFSKILKKHDKMTGYNTRSKYMRRKVNLSSFSNYPSLLQILGSTEEMFHEVERDARMASAVSRIKLNIEPQVTPDATCSSTQVLAPVVHIPTSISVAPPGSSSTPVGMTASLPPKFPSPHLTPSNSSAVAASFPHQCCGLLKSTKQCTVNRSFSCSSRPQEISLRHKSSGAT
;
A
#
# COMPACT_ATOMS: atom_id res chain seq x y z
N MET A 1 12.84 -14.20 19.91
CA MET A 1 12.32 -12.95 19.28
C MET A 1 12.65 -12.92 17.79
N LYS A 2 11.62 -12.83 16.92
CA LYS A 2 11.75 -12.98 15.46
C LYS A 2 12.18 -11.71 14.68
N PHE A 3 12.25 -10.53 15.32
CA PHE A 3 12.45 -9.24 14.62
C PHE A 3 13.63 -9.20 13.63
N GLY A 4 14.78 -9.80 13.96
CA GLY A 4 15.93 -9.81 13.03
C GLY A 4 15.69 -10.61 11.74
N LYS A 5 14.78 -11.60 11.76
CA LYS A 5 14.33 -12.29 10.54
C LYS A 5 13.35 -11.43 9.75
N GLY A 6 12.40 -10.78 10.43
CA GLY A 6 11.45 -9.86 9.80
C GLY A 6 12.14 -8.66 9.13
N LEU A 7 13.13 -8.06 9.78
CA LEU A 7 13.94 -6.99 9.18
C LEU A 7 14.67 -7.46 7.91
N LEU A 8 15.22 -8.68 7.92
CA LEU A 8 15.87 -9.25 6.73
C LEU A 8 14.86 -9.53 5.61
N GLN A 9 13.65 -9.98 5.95
CA GLN A 9 12.58 -10.20 4.98
C GLN A 9 12.16 -8.89 4.29
N GLU A 10 11.98 -7.80 5.05
CA GLU A 10 11.65 -6.47 4.49
C GLU A 10 12.80 -5.93 3.63
N ILE A 11 14.06 -6.14 4.01
CA ILE A 11 15.23 -5.80 3.17
C ILE A 11 15.15 -6.52 1.82
N LEU A 12 14.86 -7.83 1.82
CA LEU A 12 14.75 -8.64 0.59
C LEU A 12 13.53 -8.30 -0.27
N GLN A 13 12.50 -7.67 0.30
CA GLN A 13 11.29 -7.20 -0.40
C GLN A 13 11.40 -5.73 -0.87
N SER A 14 12.41 -4.99 -0.37
CA SER A 14 12.72 -3.62 -0.79
C SER A 14 13.62 -3.58 -2.02
N ASN A 15 13.87 -2.38 -2.57
CA ASN A 15 14.87 -2.22 -3.63
C ASN A 15 16.25 -2.65 -3.07
N PRO A 16 17.02 -3.53 -3.76
CA PRO A 16 18.36 -3.96 -3.33
C PRO A 16 19.31 -2.79 -3.00
N GLU A 17 19.20 -1.66 -3.71
CA GLU A 17 19.99 -0.45 -3.45
C GLU A 17 19.76 0.14 -2.05
N TRP A 18 18.61 -0.15 -1.42
CA TRP A 18 18.28 0.34 -0.09
C TRP A 18 19.01 -0.46 1.01
N ALA A 19 19.49 -1.67 0.73
CA ALA A 19 20.10 -2.60 1.69
C ALA A 19 21.14 -1.98 2.64
N PRO A 20 22.07 -1.10 2.20
CA PRO A 20 23.07 -0.48 3.09
C PRO A 20 22.46 0.50 4.11
N PHE A 21 21.31 1.10 3.79
CA PHE A 21 20.70 2.19 4.56
C PHE A 21 19.81 1.69 5.70
N TRP A 22 19.42 0.42 5.69
CA TRP A 22 18.70 -0.21 6.80
C TRP A 22 19.53 -0.28 8.09
N LEU A 23 18.86 -0.32 9.24
CA LEU A 23 19.48 -0.45 10.55
C LEU A 23 20.33 -1.73 10.66
N ASN A 24 21.62 -1.60 10.94
CA ASN A 24 22.55 -2.70 11.17
C ASN A 24 22.36 -3.34 12.57
N TYR A 25 21.17 -3.89 12.76
CA TYR A 25 20.70 -4.53 13.98
C TYR A 25 21.58 -5.73 14.38
N LYS A 26 22.31 -6.35 13.43
CA LYS A 26 23.28 -7.44 13.69
C LYS A 26 24.53 -6.90 14.41
N THR A 27 25.11 -5.80 13.92
CA THR A 27 26.29 -5.17 14.54
C THR A 27 25.96 -4.53 15.88
N LEU A 28 24.86 -3.79 16.00
CA LEU A 28 24.44 -3.20 17.27
C LEU A 28 24.18 -4.27 18.35
N LYS A 29 23.61 -5.43 17.98
CA LYS A 29 23.50 -6.59 18.89
C LYS A 29 24.85 -7.15 19.33
N LYS A 30 25.90 -7.08 18.50
CA LYS A 30 27.26 -7.51 18.87
C LYS A 30 27.88 -6.51 19.86
N ARG A 31 27.72 -5.19 19.65
CA ARG A 31 28.15 -4.15 20.58
C ARG A 31 27.58 -4.37 21.99
N ILE A 32 26.26 -4.54 22.12
CA ILE A 32 25.61 -4.79 23.43
C ILE A 32 26.14 -6.07 24.09
N LYS A 33 26.40 -7.14 23.33
CA LYS A 33 27.03 -8.35 23.89
C LYS A 33 28.45 -8.11 24.41
N ALA A 34 29.22 -7.19 23.81
CA ALA A 34 30.55 -6.84 24.29
C ALA A 34 30.47 -6.05 25.59
N VAL A 35 29.63 -5.02 25.64
CA VAL A 35 29.29 -4.23 26.84
C VAL A 35 28.92 -5.15 28.01
N THR A 36 27.90 -6.00 27.85
CA THR A 36 27.41 -6.87 28.93
C THR A 36 28.49 -7.80 29.47
N ARG A 37 29.36 -8.36 28.62
CA ARG A 37 30.48 -9.21 29.12
C ARG A 37 31.47 -8.40 29.95
N ALA A 38 31.87 -7.21 29.49
CA ALA A 38 32.78 -6.35 30.24
C ALA A 38 32.18 -5.89 31.57
N ALA A 39 30.88 -5.53 31.58
CA ALA A 39 30.16 -5.17 32.79
C ALA A 39 30.09 -6.31 33.82
N HIS A 40 29.93 -7.57 33.38
CA HIS A 40 30.01 -8.73 34.29
C HIS A 40 31.41 -8.93 34.92
N HIS A 41 32.46 -8.33 34.35
CA HIS A 41 33.82 -8.34 34.92
C HIS A 41 34.16 -7.04 35.68
N ALA A 42 33.32 -6.00 35.64
CA ALA A 42 33.59 -4.69 36.20
C ALA A 42 32.51 -4.28 37.23
N ALA A 43 32.82 -4.43 38.52
CA ALA A 43 31.82 -4.41 39.60
C ALA A 43 31.20 -3.04 39.96
N ASN A 44 31.60 -1.92 39.34
CA ASN A 44 31.30 -0.59 39.91
C ASN A 44 31.18 0.62 38.95
N GLN A 45 31.02 0.44 37.64
CA GLN A 45 30.78 1.58 36.73
C GLN A 45 29.37 2.16 36.95
N ARG A 46 29.29 3.42 37.42
CA ARG A 46 28.03 4.12 37.70
C ARG A 46 27.61 5.06 36.57
N ASP A 47 28.58 5.66 35.87
CA ASP A 47 28.30 6.49 34.70
C ASP A 47 28.57 5.74 33.39
N ILE A 48 27.67 5.95 32.44
CA ILE A 48 27.70 5.34 31.11
C ILE A 48 28.77 5.98 30.21
N SER A 49 29.22 7.20 30.54
CA SER A 49 30.28 7.93 29.81
C SER A 49 31.67 7.31 29.98
N GLU A 50 31.93 6.69 31.12
CA GLU A 50 33.24 6.13 31.50
C GLU A 50 33.55 4.80 30.78
N SER A 51 32.53 4.15 30.21
CA SER A 51 32.67 2.88 29.53
C SER A 51 32.89 3.09 28.03
N GLU A 52 34.11 2.89 27.54
CA GLU A 52 34.45 3.00 26.12
C GLU A 52 33.54 2.15 25.22
N LEU A 53 33.08 1.00 25.71
CA LEU A 53 32.18 0.09 24.99
C LEU A 53 30.76 0.67 24.86
N GLU A 54 30.27 1.39 25.87
CA GLU A 54 28.99 2.10 25.80
C GLU A 54 29.08 3.31 24.89
N VAL A 55 30.15 4.11 25.02
CA VAL A 55 30.44 5.24 24.11
C VAL A 55 30.49 4.74 22.66
N ALA A 56 31.17 3.62 22.39
CA ALA A 56 31.21 3.01 21.07
C ALA A 56 29.82 2.49 20.60
N PHE A 57 28.99 1.95 21.48
CA PHE A 57 27.62 1.55 21.15
C PHE A 57 26.75 2.76 20.76
N PHE A 58 26.76 3.84 21.55
CA PHE A 58 25.93 5.02 21.28
C PHE A 58 26.44 5.84 20.08
N ARG A 59 27.75 5.91 19.86
CA ARG A 59 28.35 6.49 18.64
C ARG A 59 27.87 5.75 17.39
N ASP A 60 27.97 4.42 17.38
CA ASP A 60 27.52 3.60 16.25
C ASP A 60 26.00 3.70 16.05
N LEU A 61 25.21 3.75 17.14
CA LEU A 61 23.76 3.95 17.09
C LEU A 61 23.38 5.32 16.50
N GLN A 62 24.14 6.37 16.83
CA GLN A 62 23.96 7.71 16.26
C GLN A 62 24.37 7.79 14.79
N ALA A 63 25.43 7.08 14.38
CA ALA A 63 25.82 6.96 12.97
C ALA A 63 24.71 6.28 12.14
N GLU A 64 24.14 5.19 12.64
CA GLU A 64 23.00 4.51 12.04
C GLU A 64 21.76 5.42 11.96
N LEU A 65 21.49 6.22 13.00
CA LEU A 65 20.37 7.18 12.99
C LEU A 65 20.54 8.25 11.91
N LYS A 66 21.74 8.84 11.81
CA LYS A 66 22.07 9.84 10.78
C LYS A 66 21.93 9.24 9.38
N LYS A 67 22.46 8.03 9.17
CA LYS A 67 22.36 7.29 7.89
C LYS A 67 20.90 7.10 7.45
N ILE A 68 20.06 6.57 8.34
CA ILE A 68 18.63 6.29 8.05
C ILE A 68 17.86 7.59 7.81
N SER A 69 18.08 8.64 8.60
CA SER A 69 17.37 9.91 8.46
C SER A 69 17.75 10.66 7.18
N LEU A 70 19.02 10.65 6.79
CA LEU A 70 19.49 11.25 5.52
C LEU A 70 18.94 10.49 4.31
N PHE A 71 18.99 9.15 4.34
CA PHE A 71 18.43 8.32 3.29
C PHE A 71 16.93 8.57 3.11
N TYR A 72 16.17 8.53 4.22
CA TYR A 72 14.73 8.76 4.19
C TYR A 72 14.37 10.14 3.61
N ALA A 73 15.07 11.20 4.01
CA ALA A 73 14.80 12.55 3.50
C ALA A 73 15.12 12.70 2.00
N ALA A 74 16.16 12.01 1.51
CA ALA A 74 16.46 11.96 0.08
C ALA A 74 15.37 11.22 -0.72
N GLU A 75 14.86 10.11 -0.18
CA GLU A 75 13.83 9.31 -0.83
C GLU A 75 12.44 9.96 -0.78
N GLU A 76 12.08 10.62 0.32
CA GLU A 76 10.85 11.43 0.42
C GLU A 76 10.86 12.58 -0.61
N LYS A 77 12.02 13.20 -0.84
CA LYS A 77 12.19 14.19 -1.92
C LYS A 77 12.03 13.59 -3.31
N ARG A 78 12.49 12.34 -3.54
CA ARG A 78 12.26 11.60 -4.80
C ARG A 78 10.77 11.29 -5.00
N CYS A 79 10.09 10.81 -3.96
CA CYS A 79 8.64 10.59 -3.96
C CYS A 79 7.88 11.88 -4.29
N SER A 80 8.19 12.98 -3.61
CA SER A 80 7.57 14.30 -3.86
C SER A 80 7.78 14.79 -5.30
N SER A 81 9.02 14.68 -5.83
CA SER A 81 9.31 15.03 -7.22
C SER A 81 8.48 14.21 -8.22
N ARG A 82 8.42 12.89 -8.03
CA ARG A 82 7.66 12.01 -8.93
C ARG A 82 6.15 12.18 -8.81
N TYR A 83 5.64 12.50 -7.62
CA TYR A 83 4.24 12.91 -7.42
C TYR A 83 3.90 14.15 -8.26
N GLN A 84 4.73 15.21 -8.22
CA GLN A 84 4.48 16.42 -9.02
C GLN A 84 4.56 16.14 -10.54
N GLN A 85 5.47 15.26 -10.98
CA GLN A 85 5.52 14.82 -12.38
C GLN A 85 4.22 14.15 -12.82
N LEU A 86 3.72 13.18 -12.04
CA LEU A 86 2.47 12.46 -12.37
C LEU A 86 1.25 13.39 -12.34
N ARG A 87 1.20 14.31 -11.36
CA ARG A 87 0.17 15.35 -11.29
C ARG A 87 0.20 16.30 -12.50
N SER A 88 1.39 16.63 -12.99
CA SER A 88 1.57 17.44 -14.21
C SER A 88 1.07 16.70 -15.46
N VAL A 89 1.42 15.41 -15.60
CA VAL A 89 0.92 14.56 -16.71
C VAL A 89 -0.61 14.48 -16.69
N LEU A 90 -1.22 14.24 -15.53
CA LEU A 90 -2.68 14.25 -15.37
C LEU A 90 -3.30 15.59 -15.79
N LYS A 91 -2.72 16.71 -15.33
CA LYS A 91 -3.19 18.06 -15.70
C LYS A 91 -3.09 18.32 -17.21
N THR A 92 -2.07 17.80 -17.88
CA THR A 92 -1.91 17.94 -19.34
C THR A 92 -2.92 17.08 -20.10
N LEU A 93 -3.10 15.80 -19.74
CA LEU A 93 -4.10 14.94 -20.37
C LEU A 93 -5.52 15.51 -20.24
N LYS A 94 -5.85 16.12 -19.09
CA LYS A 94 -7.15 16.80 -18.86
C LYS A 94 -7.38 18.06 -19.71
N LYS A 95 -6.37 18.57 -20.41
CA LYS A 95 -6.55 19.65 -21.40
C LYS A 95 -6.91 19.13 -22.79
N HIS A 96 -6.72 17.84 -23.06
CA HIS A 96 -7.06 17.26 -24.36
C HIS A 96 -8.57 17.03 -24.40
N GLU A 97 -9.23 17.47 -25.46
CA GLU A 97 -10.69 17.32 -25.64
C GLU A 97 -11.13 15.84 -25.62
N LYS A 98 -10.25 14.95 -26.07
CA LYS A 98 -10.41 13.50 -26.02
C LYS A 98 -9.18 12.87 -25.36
N ILE A 99 -9.39 12.16 -24.25
CA ILE A 99 -8.36 11.33 -23.62
C ILE A 99 -8.46 9.93 -24.22
N GLU A 100 -7.40 9.45 -24.88
CA GLU A 100 -7.38 8.09 -25.41
C GLU A 100 -7.28 7.05 -24.28
N ALA A 101 -8.03 5.95 -24.41
CA ALA A 101 -8.13 4.93 -23.37
C ALA A 101 -6.77 4.33 -22.98
N PHE A 102 -5.86 4.19 -23.95
CA PHE A 102 -4.49 3.74 -23.74
C PHE A 102 -3.67 4.71 -22.88
N GLU A 103 -3.83 6.03 -23.03
CA GLU A 103 -3.12 7.02 -22.23
C GLU A 103 -3.59 7.03 -20.78
N ALA A 104 -4.91 6.95 -20.57
CA ALA A 104 -5.50 6.81 -19.25
C ALA A 104 -5.01 5.53 -18.55
N GLN A 105 -5.02 4.39 -19.26
CA GLN A 105 -4.52 3.11 -18.73
C GLN A 105 -3.02 3.18 -18.38
N ARG A 106 -2.19 3.79 -19.23
CA ARG A 106 -0.76 3.99 -18.99
C ARG A 106 -0.51 4.87 -17.74
N LEU A 107 -1.28 5.94 -17.56
CA LEU A 107 -1.19 6.80 -16.37
C LEU A 107 -1.66 6.06 -15.10
N MET A 108 -2.74 5.28 -15.18
CA MET A 108 -3.20 4.43 -14.08
C MET A 108 -2.13 3.44 -13.61
N PHE A 109 -1.44 2.77 -14.54
CA PHE A 109 -0.30 1.90 -14.19
C PHE A 109 0.84 2.67 -13.53
N ALA A 110 1.13 3.89 -14.00
CA ALA A 110 2.16 4.74 -13.39
C ALA A 110 1.81 5.13 -11.95
N PHE A 111 0.55 5.44 -11.65
CA PHE A 111 0.07 5.67 -10.27
C PHE A 111 0.18 4.41 -9.40
N VAL A 112 -0.22 3.22 -9.88
CA VAL A 112 -0.08 1.97 -9.13
C VAL A 112 1.38 1.66 -8.79
N HIS A 113 2.28 1.87 -9.75
CA HIS A 113 3.72 1.69 -9.53
C HIS A 113 4.26 2.71 -8.51
N PHE A 114 3.89 3.98 -8.65
CA PHE A 114 4.34 5.04 -7.76
C PHE A 114 3.84 4.88 -6.32
N TYR A 115 2.58 4.48 -6.14
CA TYR A 115 2.01 4.16 -4.84
C TYR A 115 2.80 3.06 -4.14
N ARG A 116 3.22 2.02 -4.87
CA ARG A 116 4.06 0.93 -4.34
C ARG A 116 5.45 1.40 -3.89
N GLU A 117 6.06 2.37 -4.57
CA GLU A 117 7.30 2.99 -4.08
C GLU A 117 7.08 3.73 -2.75
N CYS A 118 5.98 4.48 -2.65
CA CYS A 118 5.65 5.22 -1.43
C CYS A 118 5.40 4.28 -0.24
N ILE A 119 4.72 3.15 -0.45
CA ILE A 119 4.53 2.12 0.58
C ILE A 119 5.85 1.44 0.97
N ARG A 120 6.79 1.22 0.03
CA ARG A 120 8.15 0.76 0.38
C ARG A 120 8.86 1.74 1.32
N LEU A 121 8.76 3.04 1.04
CA LEU A 121 9.38 4.09 1.86
C LEU A 121 8.73 4.17 3.27
N GLU A 122 7.41 4.02 3.35
CA GLU A 122 6.70 3.90 4.64
C GLU A 122 7.19 2.68 5.44
N ASN A 123 7.25 1.49 4.80
CA ASN A 123 7.71 0.28 5.46
C ASN A 123 9.15 0.43 5.99
N PHE A 124 10.03 1.07 5.22
CA PHE A 124 11.38 1.41 5.65
C PHE A 124 11.37 2.30 6.91
N ALA A 125 10.58 3.37 6.93
CA ALA A 125 10.45 4.27 8.08
C ALA A 125 9.98 3.51 9.34
N VAL A 126 8.86 2.78 9.22
CA VAL A 126 8.25 2.03 10.33
C VAL A 126 9.18 0.97 10.89
N MET A 127 9.83 0.18 10.03
CA MET A 127 10.69 -0.92 10.46
C MET A 127 12.00 -0.43 11.10
N ASN A 128 12.59 0.67 10.62
CA ASN A 128 13.75 1.29 11.25
C ASN A 128 13.40 1.92 12.61
N TYR A 129 12.27 2.62 12.73
CA TYR A 129 11.76 3.14 14.02
C TYR A 129 11.54 2.03 15.05
N GLN A 130 10.88 0.93 14.64
CA GLN A 130 10.76 -0.27 15.45
C GLN A 130 12.13 -0.88 15.81
N GLY A 131 13.10 -0.83 14.90
CA GLY A 131 14.47 -1.26 15.09
C GLY A 131 15.19 -0.52 16.23
N PHE A 132 15.19 0.81 16.20
CA PHE A 132 15.72 1.65 17.29
C PHE A 132 15.03 1.34 18.62
N SER A 133 13.70 1.30 18.62
CA SER A 133 12.90 1.03 19.82
C SER A 133 13.20 -0.34 20.44
N LYS A 134 13.53 -1.35 19.61
CA LYS A 134 13.87 -2.72 20.04
C LYS A 134 15.35 -2.90 20.42
N ILE A 135 16.29 -2.22 19.74
CA ILE A 135 17.72 -2.33 20.08
C ILE A 135 18.02 -1.62 21.40
N LEU A 136 17.41 -0.46 21.65
CA LEU A 136 17.48 0.24 22.94
C LEU A 136 16.80 -0.59 24.06
N LYS A 137 15.62 -1.18 23.81
CA LYS A 137 14.98 -2.09 24.78
C LYS A 137 15.84 -3.33 25.09
N LYS A 138 16.69 -3.74 24.15
CA LYS A 138 17.65 -4.83 24.35
C LYS A 138 18.85 -4.37 25.19
N HIS A 139 19.40 -3.20 24.90
CA HIS A 139 20.48 -2.58 25.67
C HIS A 139 20.06 -2.49 27.14
N ASP A 140 18.98 -1.77 27.43
CA ASP A 140 18.49 -1.53 28.80
C ASP A 140 18.23 -2.84 29.57
N LYS A 141 17.73 -3.88 28.90
CA LYS A 141 17.52 -5.22 29.50
C LYS A 141 18.80 -6.03 29.77
N MET A 142 19.93 -5.64 29.19
CA MET A 142 21.21 -6.38 29.27
C MET A 142 22.30 -5.60 30.02
N THR A 143 22.11 -4.32 30.28
CA THR A 143 23.03 -3.45 31.04
C THR A 143 22.40 -2.87 32.31
N GLY A 144 21.07 -2.88 32.44
CA GLY A 144 20.34 -2.29 33.57
C GLY A 144 20.09 -0.78 33.44
N TYR A 145 20.80 -0.09 32.55
CA TYR A 145 20.57 1.33 32.26
C TYR A 145 19.18 1.59 31.66
N ASN A 146 18.64 2.79 31.90
CA ASN A 146 17.36 3.24 31.33
C ASN A 146 17.60 4.32 30.25
N THR A 147 18.04 3.88 29.06
CA THR A 147 18.45 4.78 27.97
C THR A 147 17.35 4.97 26.92
N ARG A 148 16.51 3.95 26.69
CA ARG A 148 15.52 3.91 25.60
C ARG A 148 14.60 5.12 25.60
N SER A 149 13.99 5.43 26.75
CA SER A 149 12.99 6.51 26.84
C SER A 149 13.60 7.87 26.53
N LYS A 150 14.83 8.12 26.99
CA LYS A 150 15.57 9.37 26.71
C LYS A 150 16.01 9.44 25.24
N TYR A 151 16.59 8.37 24.70
CA TYR A 151 17.12 8.34 23.33
C TYR A 151 16.00 8.38 22.27
N MET A 152 14.91 7.63 22.45
CA MET A 152 13.75 7.70 21.55
C MET A 152 13.20 9.13 21.51
N ARG A 153 12.90 9.73 22.67
CA ARG A 153 12.34 11.09 22.76
C ARG A 153 13.26 12.17 22.18
N ARG A 154 14.56 12.14 22.52
CA ARG A 154 15.52 13.23 22.19
C ARG A 154 16.25 13.08 20.85
N LYS A 155 16.16 11.93 20.19
CA LYS A 155 16.90 11.65 18.95
C LYS A 155 16.02 11.03 17.87
N VAL A 156 15.44 9.86 18.15
CA VAL A 156 14.67 9.11 17.14
C VAL A 156 13.41 9.86 16.74
N ASN A 157 12.58 10.26 17.70
CA ASN A 157 11.30 10.96 17.45
C ASN A 157 11.46 12.34 16.78
N LEU A 158 12.67 12.90 16.76
CA LEU A 158 13.00 14.16 16.08
C LEU A 158 13.62 13.96 14.68
N SER A 159 13.80 12.71 14.25
CA SER A 159 14.37 12.35 12.94
C SER A 159 13.28 12.28 11.87
N SER A 160 13.61 12.65 10.63
CA SER A 160 12.69 12.74 9.49
C SER A 160 11.81 11.50 9.26
N PHE A 161 12.35 10.30 9.46
CA PHE A 161 11.63 9.03 9.24
C PHE A 161 10.65 8.64 10.37
N SER A 162 10.61 9.38 11.49
CA SER A 162 9.78 8.97 12.65
C SER A 162 8.33 9.47 12.57
N ASN A 163 8.07 10.49 11.76
CA ASN A 163 6.73 10.96 11.43
C ASN A 163 6.76 11.55 10.01
N TYR A 164 5.91 11.05 9.12
CA TYR A 164 6.02 11.26 7.68
C TYR A 164 4.70 11.77 7.04
N PRO A 165 4.16 12.92 7.50
CA PRO A 165 2.88 13.44 7.03
C PRO A 165 2.87 13.77 5.53
N SER A 166 4.01 14.21 4.98
CA SER A 166 4.17 14.50 3.54
C SER A 166 3.97 13.23 2.70
N LEU A 167 4.60 12.11 3.08
CA LEU A 167 4.43 10.82 2.43
C LEU A 167 2.98 10.31 2.52
N LEU A 168 2.33 10.46 3.68
CA LEU A 168 0.92 10.08 3.86
C LEU A 168 -0.02 10.91 2.96
N GLN A 169 0.23 12.23 2.84
CA GLN A 169 -0.51 13.08 1.92
C GLN A 169 -0.29 12.67 0.46
N ILE A 170 0.95 12.39 0.06
CA ILE A 170 1.29 11.90 -1.29
C ILE A 170 0.57 10.58 -1.59
N LEU A 171 0.52 9.63 -0.64
CA LEU A 171 -0.22 8.38 -0.78
C LEU A 171 -1.71 8.64 -1.00
N GLY A 172 -2.36 9.43 -0.14
CA GLY A 172 -3.79 9.76 -0.25
C GLY A 172 -4.14 10.44 -1.57
N SER A 173 -3.44 11.51 -1.93
CA SER A 173 -3.70 12.22 -3.19
C SER A 173 -3.34 11.40 -4.45
N THR A 174 -2.46 10.40 -4.34
CA THR A 174 -2.23 9.44 -5.43
C THR A 174 -3.42 8.52 -5.65
N GLU A 175 -4.11 8.07 -4.58
CA GLU A 175 -5.35 7.31 -4.71
C GLU A 175 -6.48 8.14 -5.31
N GLU A 176 -6.61 9.40 -4.89
CA GLU A 176 -7.59 10.35 -5.43
C GLU A 176 -7.39 10.56 -6.94
N MET A 177 -6.16 10.87 -7.38
CA MET A 177 -5.83 11.04 -8.80
C MET A 177 -6.00 9.75 -9.62
N PHE A 178 -5.72 8.58 -9.04
CA PHE A 178 -5.97 7.30 -9.70
C PHE A 178 -7.47 7.10 -9.98
N HIS A 179 -8.32 7.32 -8.97
CA HIS A 179 -9.77 7.19 -9.13
C HIS A 179 -10.39 8.28 -9.99
N GLU A 180 -9.78 9.47 -10.07
CA GLU A 180 -10.14 10.51 -11.02
C GLU A 180 -9.98 10.03 -12.47
N VAL A 181 -8.79 9.57 -12.86
CA VAL A 181 -8.53 9.01 -14.21
C VAL A 181 -9.44 7.81 -14.50
N GLU A 182 -9.64 6.94 -13.50
CA GLU A 182 -10.49 5.76 -13.64
C GLU A 182 -11.97 6.11 -13.90
N ARG A 183 -12.49 7.21 -13.31
CA ARG A 183 -13.84 7.73 -13.63
C ARG A 183 -13.87 8.34 -15.02
N ASP A 184 -12.93 9.21 -15.35
CA ASP A 184 -12.89 9.93 -16.63
C ASP A 184 -12.81 8.95 -17.82
N ALA A 185 -11.97 7.93 -17.73
CA ALA A 185 -11.83 6.89 -18.75
C ALA A 185 -13.11 6.06 -18.95
N ARG A 186 -13.83 5.74 -17.86
CA ARG A 186 -15.13 5.04 -17.93
C ARG A 186 -16.19 5.91 -18.62
N MET A 187 -16.26 7.20 -18.28
CA MET A 187 -17.21 8.14 -18.89
C MET A 187 -16.92 8.35 -20.38
N ALA A 188 -15.65 8.54 -20.76
CA ALA A 188 -15.25 8.68 -22.16
C ALA A 188 -15.65 7.46 -23.02
N SER A 189 -15.50 6.24 -22.47
CA SER A 189 -15.94 5.01 -23.13
C SER A 189 -17.48 4.95 -23.29
N ALA A 190 -18.24 5.36 -22.26
CA ALA A 190 -19.70 5.39 -22.31
C ALA A 190 -20.22 6.41 -23.34
N VAL A 191 -19.69 7.64 -23.35
CA VAL A 191 -20.05 8.68 -24.33
C VAL A 191 -19.74 8.25 -25.75
N SER A 192 -18.60 7.58 -25.97
CA SER A 192 -18.23 7.05 -27.30
C SER A 192 -19.23 6.00 -27.81
N ARG A 193 -19.74 5.13 -26.94
CA ARG A 193 -20.77 4.13 -27.29
C ARG A 193 -22.11 4.79 -27.62
N ILE A 194 -22.50 5.83 -26.88
CA ILE A 194 -23.74 6.58 -27.16
C ILE A 194 -23.65 7.25 -28.54
N LYS A 195 -22.52 7.90 -28.87
CA LYS A 195 -22.32 8.53 -30.19
C LYS A 195 -22.43 7.54 -31.35
N LEU A 196 -21.89 6.32 -31.21
CA LEU A 196 -22.01 5.27 -32.25
C LEU A 196 -23.42 4.69 -32.40
N ASN A 197 -24.31 4.89 -31.41
CA ASN A 197 -25.70 4.45 -31.48
C ASN A 197 -26.66 5.60 -31.86
N ILE A 198 -26.12 6.77 -32.21
CA ILE A 198 -26.85 7.93 -32.75
C ILE A 198 -26.23 8.26 -34.12
N GLU A 199 -26.35 7.30 -35.04
CA GLU A 199 -26.16 7.54 -36.47
C GLU A 199 -27.56 7.69 -37.09
N PRO A 200 -27.88 8.80 -37.78
CA PRO A 200 -29.23 9.02 -38.30
C PRO A 200 -29.52 8.04 -39.44
N GLN A 201 -30.49 7.16 -39.23
CA GLN A 201 -31.14 6.40 -40.30
C GLN A 201 -31.88 7.37 -41.22
N VAL A 202 -31.19 7.87 -42.24
CA VAL A 202 -31.80 8.63 -43.34
C VAL A 202 -32.51 7.64 -44.25
N THR A 203 -33.80 7.43 -44.00
CA THR A 203 -34.69 6.70 -44.92
C THR A 203 -35.09 7.62 -46.09
N PRO A 204 -34.75 7.29 -47.35
CA PRO A 204 -35.39 7.90 -48.50
C PRO A 204 -36.70 7.14 -48.79
N ASP A 205 -37.83 7.81 -48.59
CA ASP A 205 -39.14 7.22 -48.86
C ASP A 205 -39.44 7.12 -50.37
N ALA A 206 -40.01 5.97 -50.74
CA ALA A 206 -40.92 5.69 -51.85
C ALA A 206 -40.72 6.34 -53.25
N THR A 207 -40.66 5.48 -54.28
CA THR A 207 -41.47 5.67 -55.50
C THR A 207 -41.96 4.32 -56.02
N CYS A 208 -43.24 4.29 -56.40
CA CYS A 208 -44.00 3.10 -56.81
C CYS A 208 -43.78 2.73 -58.29
N SER A 209 -43.77 1.44 -58.61
CA SER A 209 -44.33 0.91 -59.88
C SER A 209 -44.63 -0.59 -59.78
N SER A 210 -45.77 -0.97 -60.36
CA SER A 210 -46.36 -2.32 -60.36
C SER A 210 -45.87 -3.16 -61.54
N THR A 211 -45.96 -4.51 -61.48
CA THR A 211 -46.81 -5.34 -62.38
C THR A 211 -46.43 -6.84 -62.42
N GLN A 212 -47.44 -7.70 -62.23
CA GLN A 212 -47.56 -9.16 -62.54
C GLN A 212 -46.65 -10.17 -61.80
N VAL A 213 -47.12 -11.16 -61.03
CA VAL A 213 -48.17 -12.22 -61.18
C VAL A 213 -47.59 -13.55 -61.70
N LEU A 214 -47.44 -14.55 -60.80
CA LEU A 214 -48.07 -15.88 -60.85
C LEU A 214 -47.62 -16.77 -59.66
N ALA A 215 -48.57 -17.48 -59.05
CA ALA A 215 -48.35 -18.62 -58.13
C ALA A 215 -48.59 -19.94 -58.90
N PRO A 216 -48.16 -21.14 -58.43
CA PRO A 216 -48.93 -21.88 -57.40
C PRO A 216 -48.07 -22.73 -56.40
N VAL A 217 -48.37 -22.79 -55.10
CA VAL A 217 -49.19 -23.78 -54.35
C VAL A 217 -48.53 -25.16 -54.06
N VAL A 218 -48.11 -25.33 -52.79
CA VAL A 218 -48.24 -26.51 -51.88
C VAL A 218 -47.46 -27.82 -52.17
N HIS A 219 -46.69 -28.31 -51.17
CA HIS A 219 -46.99 -29.55 -50.41
C HIS A 219 -46.02 -29.79 -49.21
N ILE A 220 -46.56 -30.34 -48.12
CA ILE A 220 -45.85 -30.94 -46.96
C ILE A 220 -46.06 -32.46 -47.04
N PRO A 221 -45.11 -33.30 -46.60
CA PRO A 221 -45.47 -34.37 -45.65
C PRO A 221 -44.43 -34.66 -44.54
N THR A 222 -44.82 -35.51 -43.59
CA THR A 222 -44.15 -35.76 -42.29
C THR A 222 -43.66 -37.20 -42.17
N SER A 223 -42.53 -37.44 -41.47
CA SER A 223 -42.05 -38.74 -40.89
C SER A 223 -41.72 -39.91 -41.85
N ILE A 224 -40.70 -40.75 -41.65
CA ILE A 224 -40.55 -41.82 -40.61
C ILE A 224 -39.08 -42.33 -40.54
N SER A 225 -38.74 -42.90 -39.37
CA SER A 225 -37.55 -43.69 -38.95
C SER A 225 -36.86 -44.64 -39.96
N VAL A 226 -35.54 -44.87 -39.78
CA VAL A 226 -34.83 -46.18 -39.73
C VAL A 226 -33.41 -45.98 -39.13
N ALA A 227 -32.83 -47.01 -38.48
CA ALA A 227 -31.48 -47.07 -37.89
C ALA A 227 -30.80 -48.43 -38.25
N PRO A 228 -29.73 -48.89 -37.56
CA PRO A 228 -28.30 -48.50 -37.50
C PRO A 228 -27.45 -49.57 -38.29
N PRO A 229 -26.18 -50.02 -38.00
CA PRO A 229 -25.20 -49.77 -36.91
C PRO A 229 -23.70 -49.57 -37.32
N GLY A 230 -22.82 -49.34 -36.32
CA GLY A 230 -21.35 -49.38 -36.51
C GLY A 230 -20.47 -48.90 -35.34
N SER A 231 -20.40 -49.67 -34.24
CA SER A 231 -19.23 -49.84 -33.30
C SER A 231 -18.29 -48.64 -32.97
N SER A 232 -18.29 -48.13 -31.72
CA SER A 232 -17.33 -48.48 -30.63
C SER A 232 -16.12 -47.52 -30.51
N SER A 233 -15.49 -47.22 -29.36
CA SER A 233 -15.65 -47.70 -27.97
C SER A 233 -15.32 -46.62 -26.91
N THR A 234 -15.82 -46.86 -25.70
CA THR A 234 -15.76 -46.10 -24.43
C THR A 234 -14.83 -46.84 -23.41
N PRO A 235 -14.75 -46.57 -22.06
CA PRO A 235 -15.06 -45.38 -21.22
C PRO A 235 -14.15 -45.10 -19.96
N VAL A 236 -14.42 -43.96 -19.26
CA VAL A 236 -14.61 -43.73 -17.77
C VAL A 236 -13.51 -43.84 -16.69
N GLY A 237 -13.57 -42.85 -15.76
CA GLY A 237 -13.27 -42.92 -14.31
C GLY A 237 -13.22 -41.50 -13.68
N MET A 238 -14.26 -40.95 -13.03
CA MET A 238 -14.64 -41.05 -11.59
C MET A 238 -13.51 -40.63 -10.61
N THR A 239 -13.66 -39.83 -9.54
CA THR A 239 -14.76 -39.59 -8.56
C THR A 239 -14.74 -38.15 -7.95
N ALA A 240 -15.66 -37.83 -7.02
CA ALA A 240 -15.78 -36.55 -6.30
C ALA A 240 -15.49 -36.64 -4.78
N SER A 241 -15.26 -35.52 -4.07
CA SER A 241 -15.43 -35.38 -2.60
C SER A 241 -15.47 -33.94 -2.06
N LEU A 242 -16.31 -33.72 -1.04
CA LEU A 242 -16.41 -32.59 -0.08
C LEU A 242 -15.79 -33.06 1.28
N PRO A 243 -15.93 -32.45 2.50
CA PRO A 243 -16.67 -31.27 3.03
C PRO A 243 -15.71 -30.32 3.83
N PRO A 244 -16.00 -29.59 4.96
CA PRO A 244 -17.22 -29.31 5.73
C PRO A 244 -17.50 -27.79 5.99
N LYS A 245 -17.65 -27.35 7.25
CA LYS A 245 -18.27 -26.07 7.70
C LYS A 245 -17.77 -25.59 9.09
N PHE A 246 -17.76 -24.26 9.31
CA PHE A 246 -18.20 -23.41 10.46
C PHE A 246 -18.05 -23.86 11.95
N PRO A 247 -17.81 -22.95 12.94
CA PRO A 247 -18.84 -21.98 13.40
C PRO A 247 -18.39 -20.57 13.89
N SER A 248 -19.38 -19.69 14.11
CA SER A 248 -19.29 -18.31 14.67
C SER A 248 -19.34 -18.27 16.20
N PRO A 249 -19.26 -17.07 16.83
CA PRO A 249 -20.48 -16.53 17.48
C PRO A 249 -20.70 -15.01 17.32
N HIS A 250 -21.87 -14.55 17.79
CA HIS A 250 -22.51 -13.24 17.56
C HIS A 250 -22.03 -12.08 18.47
N LEU A 251 -22.24 -10.84 18.02
CA LEU A 251 -23.20 -9.88 18.61
C LEU A 251 -23.52 -8.74 17.62
N THR A 252 -24.72 -8.16 17.70
CA THR A 252 -25.37 -7.22 16.74
C THR A 252 -25.78 -5.91 17.43
N PRO A 253 -26.46 -4.93 16.77
CA PRO A 253 -26.23 -4.33 15.44
C PRO A 253 -26.20 -2.78 15.48
N SER A 254 -25.90 -2.12 14.35
CA SER A 254 -26.54 -0.84 13.97
C SER A 254 -26.45 -0.61 12.46
N ASN A 255 -27.56 -0.16 11.87
CA ASN A 255 -27.74 -0.02 10.42
C ASN A 255 -27.03 1.21 9.84
N SER A 256 -26.56 1.09 8.60
CA SER A 256 -26.93 2.00 7.50
C SER A 256 -26.57 1.38 6.15
N SER A 257 -27.48 1.48 5.18
CA SER A 257 -27.35 0.86 3.86
C SER A 257 -26.53 1.71 2.89
N ALA A 258 -25.71 1.07 2.06
CA ALA A 258 -25.27 1.61 0.78
C ALA A 258 -25.14 0.47 -0.24
N VAL A 259 -25.67 0.66 -1.44
CA VAL A 259 -25.84 -0.37 -2.47
C VAL A 259 -24.50 -0.78 -3.07
N ALA A 260 -24.24 -2.08 -3.15
CA ALA A 260 -23.03 -2.63 -3.76
C ALA A 260 -23.14 -2.62 -5.30
N ALA A 261 -22.34 -1.78 -5.97
CA ALA A 261 -22.11 -1.86 -7.41
C ALA A 261 -20.94 -2.82 -7.70
N SER A 262 -21.15 -3.78 -8.60
CA SER A 262 -20.18 -4.85 -8.89
C SER A 262 -18.95 -4.35 -9.67
N PHE A 263 -17.78 -4.94 -9.41
CA PHE A 263 -16.47 -4.44 -9.85
C PHE A 263 -15.92 -5.15 -11.10
N PRO A 264 -15.25 -4.45 -12.03
CA PRO A 264 -14.30 -5.06 -12.97
C PRO A 264 -13.04 -5.54 -12.24
N HIS A 265 -12.72 -6.84 -12.36
CA HIS A 265 -11.88 -7.54 -11.36
C HIS A 265 -10.37 -7.28 -11.40
N GLN A 266 -9.77 -6.84 -12.52
CA GLN A 266 -8.32 -7.00 -12.73
C GLN A 266 -7.42 -5.87 -12.18
N CYS A 267 -7.76 -4.59 -12.34
CA CYS A 267 -6.88 -3.50 -11.88
C CYS A 267 -7.04 -3.16 -10.38
N CYS A 268 -8.25 -3.30 -9.82
CA CYS A 268 -8.54 -2.91 -8.43
C CYS A 268 -7.83 -3.80 -7.38
N GLY A 269 -7.50 -5.05 -7.74
CA GLY A 269 -6.79 -5.99 -6.87
C GLY A 269 -5.36 -5.54 -6.50
N LEU A 270 -4.68 -4.79 -7.39
CA LEU A 270 -3.27 -4.41 -7.19
C LEU A 270 -3.07 -3.39 -6.06
N LEU A 271 -4.05 -2.52 -5.79
CA LEU A 271 -4.05 -1.57 -4.66
C LEU A 271 -4.64 -2.20 -3.39
N LYS A 272 -5.75 -2.95 -3.50
CA LYS A 272 -6.39 -3.61 -2.33
C LYS A 272 -5.46 -4.61 -1.65
N SER A 273 -4.70 -5.41 -2.42
CA SER A 273 -3.67 -6.32 -1.89
C SER A 273 -2.58 -5.57 -1.10
N THR A 274 -2.14 -4.39 -1.59
CA THR A 274 -1.16 -3.55 -0.87
C THR A 274 -1.75 -2.96 0.42
N LYS A 275 -3.01 -2.50 0.42
CA LYS A 275 -3.69 -1.98 1.63
C LYS A 275 -3.85 -3.03 2.73
N GLN A 276 -3.99 -4.31 2.38
CA GLN A 276 -4.10 -5.41 3.36
C GLN A 276 -2.85 -5.53 4.27
N CYS A 277 -1.67 -5.13 3.78
CA CYS A 277 -0.45 -5.05 4.58
C CYS A 277 -0.43 -3.84 5.52
N THR A 278 -0.97 -2.69 5.09
CA THR A 278 -0.94 -1.43 5.84
C THR A 278 -1.93 -1.39 7.00
N VAL A 279 -3.16 -1.91 6.79
CA VAL A 279 -4.27 -1.84 7.78
C VAL A 279 -3.97 -2.59 9.09
N ASN A 280 -3.07 -3.56 9.09
CA ASN A 280 -2.71 -4.36 10.28
C ASN A 280 -1.72 -3.67 11.27
N ARG A 281 -1.44 -2.37 11.13
CA ARG A 281 -0.51 -1.63 12.01
C ARG A 281 -1.07 -0.33 12.61
N SER A 282 -2.13 -0.47 13.39
CA SER A 282 -2.59 0.58 14.32
C SER A 282 -1.50 0.95 15.34
N PHE A 283 -0.75 2.03 15.10
CA PHE A 283 0.17 2.59 16.09
C PHE A 283 -0.61 3.41 17.12
N SER A 284 -0.90 2.81 18.27
CA SER A 284 -1.38 3.55 19.44
C SER A 284 -0.24 4.41 20.00
N CYS A 285 -0.24 5.70 19.64
CA CYS A 285 0.70 6.70 20.14
C CYS A 285 0.00 7.66 21.12
N SER A 286 -0.54 7.12 22.22
CA SER A 286 -1.06 7.94 23.32
C SER A 286 0.08 8.61 24.08
N SER A 287 0.35 9.87 23.73
CA SER A 287 1.09 10.82 24.57
C SER A 287 0.66 12.24 24.20
N ARG A 288 -0.47 12.70 24.75
CA ARG A 288 -0.82 14.13 24.75
C ARG A 288 0.29 14.89 25.50
N PRO A 289 0.82 16.00 24.98
CA PRO A 289 1.46 17.00 25.82
C PRO A 289 0.39 17.67 26.69
N GLN A 290 0.66 17.86 27.98
CA GLN A 290 -0.12 18.78 28.81
C GLN A 290 0.32 20.21 28.48
N GLU A 291 -0.65 21.10 28.21
CA GLU A 291 -0.38 22.54 28.20
C GLU A 291 -0.03 23.00 29.61
N ILE A 292 1.14 23.62 29.78
CA ILE A 292 1.49 24.36 30.98
C ILE A 292 1.04 25.82 30.74
N SER A 293 -0.12 26.17 31.28
CA SER A 293 -0.62 27.54 31.25
C SER A 293 0.19 28.42 32.20
N LEU A 294 1.16 29.16 31.66
CA LEU A 294 1.88 30.20 32.39
C LEU A 294 1.00 31.45 32.53
N ARG A 295 0.20 31.52 33.61
CA ARG A 295 -0.41 32.79 34.02
C ARG A 295 0.67 33.77 34.46
N HIS A 296 0.80 34.88 33.75
CA HIS A 296 1.39 36.09 34.31
C HIS A 296 0.60 36.52 35.56
N LYS A 297 1.32 36.82 36.65
CA LYS A 297 0.83 37.72 37.70
C LYS A 297 1.73 38.94 37.72
N SER A 298 1.25 40.01 37.09
CA SER A 298 1.65 41.38 37.41
C SER A 298 0.64 41.90 38.43
N SER A 299 1.11 42.30 39.61
CA SER A 299 0.56 43.43 40.38
C SER A 299 1.56 43.81 41.46
N GLY A 300 1.92 45.10 41.51
CA GLY A 300 2.51 45.72 42.70
C GLY A 300 1.42 46.39 43.56
N ALA A 301 1.89 47.21 44.52
CA ALA A 301 1.12 47.88 45.59
C ALA A 301 0.44 46.89 46.57
N THR A 302 0.52 47.10 47.90
CA THR A 302 1.01 48.26 48.69
C THR A 302 1.69 47.74 49.95
#